data_AF-A0A7Y2XLU8-F1
#
_entry.id   AF-A0A7Y2XLU8-F1
#
_cell.length_a   1.000
_cell.length_b   1.000
_cell.length_c   1.000
_cell.angle_alpha   90.00
_cell.angle_beta   90.00
_cell.angle_gamma   90.00
#
_symmetry.space_group_name_H-M   'P 1'
#
loop_
_entity.id
_entity.type
_entity.pdbx_description
1 polymer ?
#
loop_
_entity_poly.entity_id
_entity_poly.type
_entity_poly.pdbx_seq_one_letter_code
_entity_poly.pdbx_strand_id
1 'polypeptide(L)'
;VQGPQAPITIRRKDKRFGIWVNNAAVEVDAAPSYYAVATSAPWEDVILDIEDLRHSISIDRAIRAVGLERADSSSFIEALVRIKESQDAYVSAYETVEVSEETLFKTSIQLPANLTEGDYKARFFLTRAGEVLDVHETSIDVRKVGLEQFLFNLSRQQPLIYGLMSLAIAIFAGWAASAFFRYIRF
;
A
#
# COMPACT_ATOMS: atom_id res chain seq x y z
N VAL A 1 8.13 -3.13 5.01
CA VAL A 1 7.14 -2.04 5.21
C VAL A 1 5.76 -2.59 4.91
N GLN A 2 4.78 -2.36 5.77
CA GLN A 2 3.40 -2.79 5.55
C GLN A 2 2.43 -1.62 5.70
N GLY A 3 1.41 -1.57 4.86
CA GLY A 3 0.28 -0.66 5.02
C GLY A 3 -0.76 -1.19 6.01
N PRO A 4 -1.84 -0.43 6.23
CA PRO A 4 -2.96 -0.87 7.07
C PRO A 4 -3.56 -2.20 6.56
N GLN A 5 -3.93 -3.07 7.51
CA GLN A 5 -4.60 -4.33 7.19
C GLN A 5 -6.09 -4.09 6.99
N ALA A 6 -6.66 -4.69 5.94
CA ALA A 6 -8.10 -4.65 5.68
C ALA A 6 -8.60 -6.04 5.23
N PRO A 7 -9.86 -6.38 5.55
CA PRO A 7 -10.49 -7.57 5.00
C PRO A 7 -10.69 -7.41 3.49
N ILE A 8 -10.51 -8.50 2.74
CA ILE A 8 -10.68 -8.50 1.29
C ILE A 8 -11.37 -9.78 0.83
N THR A 9 -12.36 -9.64 -0.07
CA THR A 9 -12.99 -10.78 -0.73
C THR A 9 -12.39 -11.00 -2.11
N ILE A 10 -11.74 -12.13 -2.31
CA ILE A 10 -11.21 -12.56 -3.60
C ILE A 10 -12.27 -13.38 -4.32
N ARG A 11 -12.44 -13.17 -5.62
CA ARG A 11 -13.41 -13.90 -6.45
C ARG A 11 -12.72 -14.58 -7.62
N ARG A 12 -12.96 -15.88 -7.79
CA ARG A 12 -12.52 -16.65 -8.96
C ARG A 12 -13.57 -16.55 -10.06
N LYS A 13 -13.16 -16.03 -11.22
CA LYS A 13 -13.99 -15.96 -12.42
C LYS A 13 -13.73 -17.16 -13.31
N ASP A 14 -14.79 -17.85 -13.70
CA ASP A 14 -14.74 -18.94 -14.67
C ASP A 14 -15.68 -18.63 -15.84
N LYS A 15 -15.35 -19.15 -17.02
CA LYS A 15 -16.18 -18.99 -18.20
C LYS A 15 -17.22 -20.12 -18.25
N ARG A 16 -18.49 -19.80 -18.08
CA ARG A 16 -19.61 -20.75 -18.22
C ARG A 16 -20.54 -20.28 -19.32
N PHE A 17 -20.92 -21.18 -20.22
CA PHE A 17 -21.83 -20.86 -21.33
C PHE A 17 -21.41 -19.62 -22.15
N GLY A 18 -20.11 -19.41 -22.35
CA GLY A 18 -19.57 -18.29 -23.13
C GLY A 18 -19.42 -16.96 -22.36
N ILE A 19 -19.95 -16.85 -21.14
CA ILE A 19 -19.87 -15.65 -20.30
C ILE A 19 -18.97 -15.86 -19.08
N TRP A 20 -18.34 -14.78 -18.60
CA TRP A 20 -17.55 -14.80 -17.36
C TRP A 20 -18.46 -14.66 -16.15
N VAL A 21 -18.39 -15.62 -15.24
CA VAL A 21 -19.16 -15.61 -13.99
C VAL A 21 -18.24 -15.82 -12.79
N ASN A 22 -18.55 -15.16 -11.66
CA ASN A 22 -17.87 -15.43 -10.40
C ASN A 22 -18.34 -16.80 -9.91
N ASN A 23 -17.46 -17.80 -9.93
CA ASN A 23 -17.79 -19.18 -9.57
C ASN A 23 -17.49 -19.49 -8.09
N ALA A 24 -16.49 -18.83 -7.52
CA ALA A 24 -16.13 -18.99 -6.12
C ALA A 24 -15.69 -17.64 -5.53
N ALA A 25 -15.87 -17.49 -4.21
CA ALA A 25 -15.41 -16.34 -3.46
C ALA A 25 -14.78 -16.82 -2.15
N VAL A 26 -13.69 -16.18 -1.75
CA VAL A 26 -12.98 -16.43 -0.50
C VAL A 26 -12.78 -15.09 0.19
N GLU A 27 -13.09 -15.05 1.47
CA GLU A 27 -12.82 -13.91 2.33
C GLU A 27 -11.46 -14.10 3.02
N VAL A 28 -10.65 -13.06 2.99
CA VAL A 28 -9.37 -12.96 3.68
C VAL A 28 -9.55 -11.93 4.77
N ASP A 29 -9.39 -12.34 6.03
CA ASP A 29 -9.70 -11.50 7.19
C ASP A 29 -8.80 -10.26 7.26
N ALA A 30 -7.53 -10.42 6.89
CA ALA A 30 -6.57 -9.33 6.91
C ALA A 30 -5.50 -9.51 5.84
N ALA A 31 -5.49 -8.61 4.87
CA ALA A 31 -4.39 -8.42 3.93
C ALA A 31 -3.87 -6.97 4.04
N PRO A 32 -2.54 -6.75 4.09
CA PRO A 32 -1.98 -5.40 4.00
C PRO A 32 -2.40 -4.72 2.70
N SER A 33 -2.75 -3.43 2.76
CA SER A 33 -3.05 -2.63 1.57
C SER A 33 -1.84 -2.51 0.63
N TYR A 34 -0.65 -2.45 1.21
CA TYR A 34 0.68 -2.42 0.59
C TYR A 34 1.64 -3.27 1.43
N TYR A 35 2.60 -3.94 0.78
CA TYR A 35 3.63 -4.70 1.48
C TYR A 35 4.92 -4.70 0.66
N ALA A 36 6.02 -4.32 1.28
CA ALA A 36 7.34 -4.40 0.67
C ALA A 36 8.33 -5.04 1.61
N VAL A 37 9.05 -6.03 1.11
CA VAL A 37 10.13 -6.70 1.83
C VAL A 37 11.43 -6.49 1.07
N ALA A 38 12.49 -6.14 1.80
CA ALA A 38 13.82 -5.92 1.25
C ALA A 38 14.83 -6.66 2.12
N THR A 39 15.84 -7.27 1.48
CA THR A 39 16.86 -8.07 2.15
C THR A 39 18.26 -7.67 1.68
N SER A 40 19.27 -7.96 2.51
CA SER A 40 20.68 -7.71 2.19
C SER A 40 21.34 -8.82 1.38
N ALA A 41 20.73 -10.00 1.34
CA ALA A 41 21.17 -11.18 0.59
C ALA A 41 19.92 -11.97 0.10
N PRO A 42 20.06 -13.06 -0.67
CA PRO A 42 18.94 -13.90 -1.07
C PRO A 42 18.09 -14.34 0.12
N TRP A 43 16.77 -14.47 -0.09
CA TRP A 43 15.81 -14.76 0.99
C TRP A 43 16.21 -15.97 1.85
N GLU A 44 16.63 -17.06 1.20
CA GLU A 44 17.00 -18.32 1.85
C GLU A 44 18.23 -18.21 2.76
N ASP A 45 19.09 -17.22 2.54
CA ASP A 45 20.29 -16.97 3.34
C ASP A 45 20.03 -16.00 4.51
N VAL A 46 18.99 -15.17 4.38
CA VAL A 46 18.71 -14.08 5.33
C VAL A 46 17.80 -14.54 6.45
N ILE A 47 16.87 -15.47 6.21
CA ILE A 47 15.91 -15.90 7.22
C ILE A 47 15.50 -17.37 7.08
N LEU A 48 15.40 -18.06 8.22
CA LEU A 48 14.87 -19.43 8.29
C LEU A 48 13.35 -19.43 8.16
N ASP A 49 12.79 -20.50 7.59
CA ASP A 49 11.34 -20.67 7.45
C ASP A 49 10.60 -20.58 8.80
N ILE A 50 11.15 -21.14 9.87
CA ILE A 50 10.57 -21.05 11.22
C ILE A 50 10.50 -19.59 11.72
N GLU A 51 11.50 -18.79 11.38
CA GLU A 51 11.57 -17.39 11.78
C GLU A 51 10.57 -16.54 11.03
N ASP A 52 10.47 -16.79 9.72
CA ASP A 52 9.44 -16.18 8.89
C ASP A 52 8.02 -16.57 9.38
N LEU A 53 7.84 -17.79 9.88
CA LEU A 53 6.54 -18.25 10.39
C LEU A 53 6.14 -17.47 11.63
N ARG A 54 7.11 -17.31 12.54
CA ARG A 54 6.94 -16.64 13.82
C ARG A 54 6.68 -15.15 13.66
N HIS A 55 7.34 -14.51 12.71
CA HIS A 55 7.33 -13.05 12.54
C HIS A 55 6.46 -12.56 11.37
N SER A 56 5.99 -13.47 10.51
CA SER A 56 5.17 -13.17 9.33
C SER A 56 5.83 -12.11 8.45
N ILE A 57 7.00 -12.42 7.89
CA ILE A 57 7.86 -11.46 7.18
C ILE A 57 7.65 -11.55 5.67
N SER A 58 7.48 -12.75 5.12
CA SER A 58 7.13 -12.98 3.73
C SER A 58 5.72 -12.48 3.41
N ILE A 59 5.48 -12.20 2.13
CA ILE A 59 4.21 -11.67 1.66
C ILE A 59 3.07 -12.66 1.93
N ASP A 60 3.28 -13.95 1.68
CA ASP A 60 2.29 -15.01 1.89
C ASP A 60 1.90 -15.13 3.36
N ARG A 61 2.85 -14.95 4.29
CA ARG A 61 2.58 -15.04 5.74
C ARG A 61 2.05 -13.75 6.34
N ALA A 62 2.27 -12.62 5.69
CA ALA A 62 1.66 -11.35 6.09
C ALA A 62 0.14 -11.33 5.85
N ILE A 63 -0.37 -12.21 4.99
CA ILE A 63 -1.80 -12.36 4.68
C ILE A 63 -2.42 -13.38 5.65
N ARG A 64 -3.45 -12.96 6.39
CA ARG A 64 -4.21 -13.85 7.27
C ARG A 64 -5.52 -14.26 6.62
N ALA A 65 -5.65 -15.55 6.32
CA ALA A 65 -6.89 -16.17 5.91
C ALA A 65 -7.27 -17.25 6.95
N VAL A 66 -8.23 -16.95 7.83
CA VAL A 66 -8.76 -17.89 8.81
C VAL A 66 -10.04 -18.52 8.24
N GLY A 67 -10.25 -19.82 8.49
CA GLY A 67 -11.55 -20.47 8.20
C GLY A 67 -11.70 -21.16 6.84
N LEU A 68 -10.62 -21.38 6.09
CA LEU A 68 -10.64 -22.11 4.81
C LEU A 68 -10.25 -23.58 4.99
N GLU A 69 -10.84 -24.47 4.20
CA GLU A 69 -10.23 -25.78 3.94
C GLU A 69 -8.86 -25.54 3.28
N ARG A 70 -7.81 -26.11 3.88
CA ARG A 70 -6.38 -25.82 3.61
C ARG A 70 -5.97 -25.98 2.13
N ALA A 71 -6.74 -26.74 1.36
CA ALA A 71 -6.44 -27.07 -0.03
C ALA A 71 -6.83 -25.95 -1.03
N ASP A 72 -7.91 -25.20 -0.78
CA ASP A 72 -8.32 -24.11 -1.67
C ASP A 72 -7.61 -22.79 -1.33
N SER A 73 -7.30 -22.55 -0.04
CA SER A 73 -6.77 -21.28 0.46
C SER A 73 -5.47 -20.82 -0.19
N SER A 74 -4.55 -21.75 -0.48
CA SER A 74 -3.25 -21.42 -1.09
C SER A 74 -3.41 -20.82 -2.48
N SER A 75 -4.30 -21.39 -3.31
CA SER A 75 -4.54 -20.90 -4.67
C SER A 75 -5.14 -19.49 -4.70
N PHE A 76 -5.98 -19.16 -3.71
CA PHE A 76 -6.55 -17.81 -3.58
C PHE A 76 -5.51 -16.80 -3.08
N ILE A 77 -4.67 -17.18 -2.11
CA ILE A 77 -3.59 -16.33 -1.61
C ILE A 77 -2.60 -16.04 -2.74
N GLU A 78 -2.16 -17.06 -3.48
CA GLU A 78 -1.27 -16.89 -4.63
C GLU A 78 -1.87 -15.94 -5.68
N ALA A 79 -3.17 -16.11 -5.98
CA ALA A 79 -3.87 -15.21 -6.90
C ALA A 79 -3.94 -13.77 -6.37
N LEU A 80 -4.15 -13.57 -5.07
CA LEU A 80 -4.13 -12.24 -4.44
C LEU A 80 -2.76 -11.60 -4.53
N VAL A 81 -1.71 -12.33 -4.17
CA VAL A 81 -0.31 -11.86 -4.23
C VAL A 81 0.00 -11.43 -5.65
N ARG A 82 -0.27 -12.29 -6.65
CA ARG A 82 -0.04 -11.96 -8.06
C ARG A 82 -0.78 -10.70 -8.52
N ILE A 83 -2.04 -10.50 -8.10
CA ILE A 83 -2.81 -9.30 -8.44
C ILE A 83 -2.16 -8.06 -7.79
N LYS A 84 -1.74 -8.16 -6.53
CA LYS A 84 -1.12 -7.05 -5.79
C LYS A 84 0.27 -6.70 -6.32
N GLU A 85 1.06 -7.70 -6.71
CA GLU A 85 2.34 -7.50 -7.40
C GLU A 85 2.13 -6.80 -8.75
N SER A 86 1.12 -7.18 -9.53
CA SER A 86 0.81 -6.51 -10.81
C SER A 86 0.36 -5.04 -10.67
N GLN A 87 0.06 -4.61 -9.44
CA GLN A 87 -0.34 -3.25 -9.09
C GLN A 87 0.79 -2.48 -8.37
N ASP A 88 2.00 -3.04 -8.30
CA ASP A 88 3.13 -2.52 -7.51
C ASP A 88 2.82 -2.34 -6.02
N ALA A 89 1.76 -2.99 -5.53
CA ALA A 89 1.33 -2.90 -4.13
C ALA A 89 2.12 -3.87 -3.25
N TYR A 90 2.48 -5.04 -3.78
CA TYR A 90 3.36 -6.01 -3.14
C TYR A 90 4.70 -6.06 -3.88
N VAL A 91 5.79 -5.86 -3.14
CA VAL A 91 7.14 -5.72 -3.71
C VAL A 91 8.13 -6.58 -2.92
N SER A 92 8.83 -7.46 -3.65
CA SER A 92 9.96 -8.25 -3.12
C SER A 92 11.26 -7.70 -3.70
N ALA A 93 11.98 -6.92 -2.90
CA ALA A 93 13.22 -6.25 -3.28
C ALA A 93 14.43 -6.95 -2.62
N TYR A 94 14.65 -8.21 -3.01
CA TYR A 94 15.79 -8.98 -2.48
C TYR A 94 17.13 -8.41 -2.93
N GLU A 95 18.14 -8.54 -2.08
CA GLU A 95 19.51 -8.08 -2.36
C GLU A 95 19.62 -6.56 -2.63
N THR A 96 18.66 -5.76 -2.15
CA THR A 96 18.65 -4.30 -2.34
C THR A 96 19.07 -3.52 -1.09
N VAL A 97 19.25 -4.19 0.05
CA VAL A 97 19.74 -3.56 1.27
C VAL A 97 21.26 -3.51 1.23
N GLU A 98 21.81 -2.32 1.09
CA GLU A 98 23.25 -2.08 1.17
C GLU A 98 23.68 -1.98 2.62
N VAL A 99 24.66 -2.79 3.03
CA VAL A 99 25.27 -2.73 4.37
C VAL A 99 26.69 -2.18 4.22
N SER A 100 27.00 -1.12 4.95
CA SER A 100 28.31 -0.46 4.99
C SER A 100 28.84 -0.41 6.42
N GLU A 101 30.17 -0.46 6.56
CA GLU A 101 30.86 -0.36 7.86
C GLU A 101 30.34 -1.37 8.91
N GLU A 102 29.90 -2.54 8.44
CA GLU A 102 29.38 -3.67 9.25
C GLU A 102 28.18 -3.33 10.17
N THR A 103 27.63 -2.12 10.10
CA THR A 103 26.62 -1.62 11.05
C THR A 103 25.57 -0.71 10.42
N LEU A 104 25.92 0.05 9.38
CA LEU A 104 25.00 0.94 8.69
C LEU A 104 24.32 0.20 7.55
N PHE A 105 22.99 0.30 7.46
CA PHE A 105 22.25 -0.25 6.34
C PHE A 105 21.36 0.82 5.69
N LYS A 106 21.18 0.70 4.38
CA LYS A 106 20.30 1.57 3.60
C LYS A 106 19.54 0.75 2.57
N THR A 107 18.28 1.11 2.37
CA THR A 107 17.45 0.61 1.28
C THR A 107 16.49 1.71 0.83
N SER A 108 15.98 1.61 -0.39
CA SER A 108 14.99 2.52 -0.93
C SER A 108 13.80 1.72 -1.41
N ILE A 109 12.62 2.01 -0.84
CA ILE A 109 11.37 1.35 -1.22
C ILE A 109 10.48 2.41 -1.87
N GLN A 110 10.14 2.18 -3.13
CA GLN A 110 9.25 3.08 -3.86
C GLN A 110 7.80 2.88 -3.39
N LEU A 111 7.19 3.97 -2.96
CA LEU A 111 5.78 4.02 -2.60
C LEU A 111 4.96 4.47 -3.84
N PRO A 112 3.98 3.66 -4.32
CA PRO A 112 3.16 4.04 -5.47
C PRO A 112 2.20 5.19 -5.13
N ALA A 113 1.66 5.86 -6.14
CA ALA A 113 0.77 7.01 -5.93
C ALA A 113 -0.64 6.63 -5.42
N ASN A 114 -1.06 5.38 -5.61
CA ASN A 114 -2.39 4.85 -5.27
C ASN A 114 -2.44 4.20 -3.86
N LEU A 115 -1.64 4.68 -2.92
CA LEU A 115 -1.63 4.15 -1.56
C LEU A 115 -2.93 4.45 -0.81
N THR A 116 -3.28 3.53 0.08
CA THR A 116 -4.38 3.72 1.03
C THR A 116 -3.90 4.59 2.18
N GLU A 117 -4.65 5.63 2.53
CA GLU A 117 -4.35 6.44 3.72
C GLU A 117 -4.37 5.60 4.99
N GLY A 118 -3.44 5.86 5.91
CA GLY A 118 -3.38 5.22 7.21
C GLY A 118 -1.96 5.03 7.72
N ASP A 119 -1.84 4.27 8.81
CA ASP A 119 -0.57 4.01 9.46
C ASP A 119 0.15 2.85 8.79
N TYR A 120 1.35 3.14 8.29
CA TYR A 120 2.26 2.15 7.74
C TYR A 120 3.29 1.79 8.79
N LYS A 121 3.71 0.52 8.81
CA LYS A 121 4.76 0.04 9.72
C LYS A 121 5.99 -0.37 8.94
N ALA A 122 7.12 0.21 9.28
CA ALA A 122 8.43 -0.24 8.82
C ALA A 122 9.05 -1.08 9.94
N ARG A 123 9.17 -2.39 9.68
CA ARG A 123 9.83 -3.37 10.55
C ARG A 123 11.23 -3.67 9.99
N PHE A 124 12.22 -3.65 10.86
CA PHE A 124 13.61 -3.99 10.58
C PHE A 124 13.95 -5.24 11.38
N PHE A 125 14.47 -6.26 10.70
CA PHE A 125 14.85 -7.53 11.31
C PHE A 125 16.37 -7.67 11.20
N LEU A 126 17.03 -7.77 12.35
CA LEU A 126 18.45 -8.11 12.38
C LEU A 126 18.56 -9.64 12.42
N THR A 127 19.14 -10.23 11.39
CA THR A 127 19.30 -11.68 11.32
C THR A 127 20.77 -12.11 11.35
N ARG A 128 21.01 -13.32 11.85
CA ARG A 128 22.33 -13.99 11.79
C ARG A 128 22.12 -15.47 11.56
N ALA A 129 22.73 -16.02 10.51
CA ALA A 129 22.53 -17.41 10.09
C ALA A 129 21.04 -17.78 9.95
N GLY A 130 20.24 -16.83 9.44
CA GLY A 130 18.80 -16.98 9.27
C GLY A 130 17.94 -16.81 10.54
N GLU A 131 18.52 -16.67 11.72
CA GLU A 131 17.78 -16.41 12.97
C GLU A 131 17.56 -14.92 13.22
N VAL A 132 16.37 -14.51 13.66
CA VAL A 132 16.08 -13.12 14.05
C VAL A 132 16.63 -12.84 15.45
N LEU A 133 17.64 -11.98 15.53
CA LEU A 133 18.27 -11.54 16.78
C LEU A 133 17.55 -10.35 17.41
N ASP A 134 17.06 -9.43 16.59
CA ASP A 134 16.37 -8.22 17.05
C ASP A 134 15.34 -7.73 16.04
N VAL A 135 14.33 -7.02 16.53
CA VAL A 135 13.25 -6.44 15.74
C VAL A 135 13.02 -5.00 16.16
N HIS A 136 13.14 -4.08 15.20
CA HIS A 136 12.80 -2.68 15.39
C HIS A 136 11.61 -2.30 14.53
N GLU A 137 10.64 -1.57 15.09
CA GLU A 137 9.45 -1.11 14.36
C GLU A 137 9.33 0.41 14.47
N THR A 138 9.05 1.06 13.34
CA THR A 138 8.68 2.47 13.28
C THR A 138 7.40 2.65 12.47
N SER A 139 6.63 3.67 12.81
CA SER A 139 5.38 4.01 12.13
C SER A 139 5.58 5.16 11.16
N ILE A 140 5.00 5.04 9.96
CA ILE A 140 4.99 6.03 8.90
C ILE A 140 3.53 6.42 8.67
N ASP A 141 3.21 7.67 8.96
CA ASP A 141 1.87 8.21 8.81
C ASP A 141 1.65 8.66 7.36
N VAL A 142 0.90 7.87 6.59
CA VAL A 142 0.65 8.11 5.16
C VAL A 142 -0.71 8.80 5.01
N ARG A 143 -0.67 10.06 4.62
CA ARG A 143 -1.84 10.88 4.30
C ARG A 143 -1.78 11.42 2.90
N LYS A 144 -2.95 11.77 2.34
CA LYS A 144 -3.01 12.57 1.12
C LYS A 144 -2.31 13.91 1.35
N VAL A 145 -1.40 14.24 0.44
CA VAL A 145 -0.74 15.53 0.37
C VAL A 145 -1.15 16.22 -0.93
N GLY A 146 -1.38 17.54 -0.90
CA GLY A 146 -1.75 18.31 -2.09
C GLY A 146 -2.79 19.39 -1.86
N LEU A 147 -3.32 19.96 -2.95
CA LEU A 147 -4.32 21.03 -2.91
C LEU A 147 -5.60 20.60 -2.18
N GLU A 148 -6.06 19.35 -2.38
CA GLU A 148 -7.25 18.83 -1.69
C GLU A 148 -7.09 18.83 -0.17
N GLN A 149 -5.96 18.32 0.34
CA GLN A 149 -5.67 18.31 1.77
C GLN A 149 -5.46 19.74 2.30
N PHE A 150 -4.81 20.62 1.52
CA PHE A 150 -4.66 22.03 1.86
C PHE A 150 -6.02 22.71 2.01
N LEU A 151 -6.92 22.56 1.04
CA LEU A 151 -8.27 23.12 1.06
C LEU A 151 -9.11 22.50 2.20
N PHE A 152 -9.01 21.20 2.41
CA PHE A 152 -9.67 20.51 3.51
C PHE A 152 -9.21 21.08 4.87
N ASN A 153 -7.90 21.14 5.10
CA ASN A 153 -7.34 21.71 6.33
C ASN A 153 -7.71 23.18 6.49
N LEU A 154 -7.65 23.99 5.43
CA LEU A 154 -8.01 25.41 5.46
C LEU A 154 -9.49 25.59 5.83
N SER A 155 -10.38 24.78 5.27
CA SER A 155 -11.82 24.83 5.59
C SER A 155 -12.13 24.47 7.05
N ARG A 156 -11.34 23.59 7.67
CA ARG A 156 -11.56 23.09 9.04
C ARG A 156 -10.85 23.93 10.10
N GLN A 157 -9.62 24.35 9.84
CA GLN A 157 -8.79 25.08 10.79
C GLN A 157 -8.93 26.60 10.66
N GLN A 158 -9.22 27.11 9.45
CA GLN A 158 -9.40 28.55 9.19
C GLN A 158 -10.61 28.81 8.27
N PRO A 159 -11.84 28.49 8.71
CA PRO A 159 -13.04 28.54 7.85
C PRO A 159 -13.27 29.90 7.20
N LEU A 160 -12.94 30.99 7.91
CA LEU A 160 -13.11 32.36 7.42
C LEU A 160 -12.19 32.66 6.23
N ILE A 161 -10.93 32.24 6.28
CA ILE A 161 -9.97 32.42 5.19
C ILE A 161 -10.40 31.59 3.97
N TYR A 162 -10.80 30.34 4.20
CA TYR A 162 -11.33 29.48 3.13
C TYR A 162 -12.55 30.11 2.44
N GLY A 163 -13.50 30.65 3.20
CA GLY A 163 -14.68 31.32 2.66
C GLY A 163 -14.34 32.55 1.83
N LEU A 164 -13.47 33.44 2.33
CA LEU A 164 -13.04 34.64 1.59
C LEU A 164 -12.27 34.29 0.31
N MET A 165 -11.37 33.32 0.37
CA MET A 165 -10.64 32.82 -0.80
C MET A 165 -11.61 32.23 -1.84
N SER A 166 -12.59 31.43 -1.40
CA SER A 166 -13.59 30.85 -2.29
C SER A 166 -14.42 31.92 -2.98
N LEU A 167 -14.83 32.97 -2.26
CA LEU A 167 -15.54 34.11 -2.82
C LEU A 167 -14.68 34.87 -3.84
N ALA A 168 -13.41 35.11 -3.53
CA ALA A 168 -12.48 35.78 -4.44
C ALA A 168 -12.30 34.98 -5.75
N ILE A 169 -12.13 33.65 -5.66
CA ILE A 169 -12.04 32.76 -6.82
C ILE A 169 -13.33 32.81 -7.65
N ALA A 170 -14.50 32.79 -7.01
CA ALA A 170 -15.79 32.87 -7.71
C ALA A 170 -15.97 34.20 -8.47
N ILE A 171 -15.63 35.33 -7.83
CA ILE A 171 -15.66 36.66 -8.46
C ILE A 171 -14.70 36.69 -9.67
N PHE A 172 -13.48 36.20 -9.48
CA PHE A 172 -12.47 36.15 -10.54
C PHE A 172 -12.92 35.29 -11.72
N ALA A 173 -13.47 34.10 -11.46
CA ALA A 173 -13.98 33.20 -12.49
C ALA A 173 -15.14 33.82 -13.28
N GLY A 174 -16.08 34.48 -12.60
CA GLY A 174 -17.18 35.19 -13.25
C GLY A 174 -16.70 36.34 -14.13
N TRP A 175 -15.73 37.12 -13.65
CA TRP A 175 -15.10 38.18 -14.44
C TRP A 175 -14.35 37.63 -15.66
N ALA A 176 -13.53 36.59 -15.47
CA ALA A 176 -12.75 35.96 -16.53
C ALA A 176 -13.64 35.37 -17.63
N ALA A 177 -14.72 34.67 -17.25
CA ALA A 177 -15.70 34.16 -18.19
C ALA A 177 -16.35 35.29 -19.01
N SER A 178 -16.76 36.38 -18.35
CA SER A 178 -17.32 37.56 -19.03
C SER A 178 -16.33 38.18 -20.03
N ALA A 179 -15.05 38.29 -19.66
CA ALA A 179 -14.01 38.80 -20.54
C ALA A 179 -13.77 37.88 -21.74
N PHE A 180 -13.71 36.56 -21.52
CA PHE A 180 -13.52 35.56 -22.56
C PHE A 180 -14.67 35.56 -23.58
N PHE A 181 -15.93 35.57 -23.13
CA PHE A 181 -17.08 35.62 -24.03
C PHE A 181 -17.18 36.94 -24.80
N ARG A 182 -16.65 38.04 -24.26
CA ARG A 182 -16.55 39.31 -24.97
C ARG A 182 -15.51 39.27 -26.09
N TYR A 183 -14.41 38.55 -25.89
CA TYR A 183 -13.35 38.40 -26.88
C TYR A 183 -13.73 37.48 -28.04
N ILE A 184 -14.52 36.42 -27.79
CA ILE A 184 -14.96 35.46 -28.83
C ILE A 184 -16.16 35.98 -29.66
N ARG A 185 -16.88 36.99 -29.17
CA ARG A 185 -18.03 37.60 -29.88
C ARG A 185 -17.66 38.69 -30.89
N PHE A 186 -16.41 38.74 -31.34
CA PHE A 186 -15.95 39.59 -32.44
C PHE A 186 -15.45 38.75 -33.61
#